data_AF-A0A5D0NEL0-F1
#
_entry.id   AF-A0A5D0NEL0-F1
#
_cell.length_a   1.000
_cell.length_b   1.000
_cell.length_c   1.000
_cell.angle_alpha   90.00
_cell.angle_beta   90.00
_cell.angle_gamma   90.00
#
_symmetry.space_group_name_H-M   'P 1'
#
loop_
_entity.id
_entity.type
_entity.pdbx_description
1 polymer ?
#
loop_
_entity_poly.entity_id
_entity_poly.type
_entity_poly.pdbx_seq_one_letter_code
_entity_poly.pdbx_strand_id
1 'polypeptide(L)'
;MGTSRQGRADRPRRHAVITLALAAGLAAAHPLGNFTVNHYDGLVAAPHELRIDHVEDLAEIPAAQALPDLDADHDGRPSGAELAAWAAGTCRRAASSFQVTVDGRAVAATVRAASATAPSGQAGLPTLRAECRITAPAGPGAITFRTGEADGRVGWREVTARGDRMTLSASDVPATSRSRRLTAYPGDMLASPLTRRSATLTVRAGGPPLAAPAAGGGPERLLPRGTDGLTRRFTSLVARRDLTPGFALLAFLVALALGALHALAPGHGKTIMAAHAIGSGRRRTLDVLTLGLTVTATHTAGVFALGLLVTSGTLLAPDAVFPWLGAAGGVLVTAAGAVLLRRALRARRHPSHGHGHGHGHGHGHGHGHSHAPPRRGGVVLMGLAGGMVPSPSAVVVLVGGAAIGRAWFGVVLVLAYGLGLAVSLVSVGVLVAAGRALAGRRVPAIRRWVPSGMMPIGSSATVVVLGVGLTLRSLVL
;
A
#
# COMPACT_ATOMS: atom_id res chain seq x y z
N MET A 1 -31.67 44.06 -49.81
CA MET A 1 -30.43 43.42 -50.30
C MET A 1 -29.40 43.55 -49.19
N GLY A 2 -29.08 42.57 -48.36
CA GLY A 2 -28.96 41.14 -48.62
C GLY A 2 -27.51 40.78 -48.93
N THR A 3 -26.60 40.88 -47.96
CA THR A 3 -25.28 40.22 -48.05
C THR A 3 -24.93 39.53 -46.74
N SER A 4 -24.41 38.33 -46.93
CA SER A 4 -24.42 37.18 -46.05
C SER A 4 -23.16 37.06 -45.18
N ARG A 5 -23.40 36.58 -43.95
CA ARG A 5 -22.56 35.69 -43.13
C ARG A 5 -21.21 35.25 -43.75
N GLN A 6 -20.14 35.52 -43.01
CA GLN A 6 -18.96 34.65 -43.00
C GLN A 6 -18.74 34.13 -41.56
N GLY A 7 -19.25 32.92 -41.33
CA GLY A 7 -19.13 32.21 -40.07
C GLY A 7 -17.69 31.73 -39.85
N ARG A 8 -17.12 32.12 -38.72
CA ARG A 8 -15.87 31.59 -38.18
C ARG A 8 -16.14 30.16 -37.72
N ALA A 9 -15.60 29.18 -38.43
CA ALA A 9 -15.63 27.77 -38.02
C ALA A 9 -14.64 27.56 -36.88
N ASP A 10 -15.11 27.64 -35.64
CA ASP A 10 -14.37 27.16 -34.47
C ASP A 10 -14.40 25.63 -34.48
N ARG A 11 -13.25 25.00 -34.73
CA ARG A 11 -13.08 23.55 -34.56
C ARG A 11 -13.01 23.25 -33.05
N PRO A 12 -13.94 22.47 -32.47
CA PRO A 12 -13.81 22.09 -31.07
C PRO A 12 -12.60 21.17 -30.88
N ARG A 13 -11.79 21.59 -29.90
CA ARG A 13 -10.52 21.02 -29.46
C ARG A 13 -10.65 19.54 -29.10
N ARG A 14 -9.86 18.68 -29.76
CA ARG A 14 -9.66 17.25 -29.46
C ARG A 14 -8.92 16.97 -28.12
N HIS A 15 -8.80 17.95 -27.24
CA HIS A 15 -8.01 17.82 -26.01
C HIS A 15 -8.82 17.37 -24.78
N ALA A 16 -10.14 17.18 -24.90
CA ALA A 16 -10.97 16.78 -23.76
C ALA A 16 -11.05 15.26 -23.53
N VAL A 17 -10.58 14.42 -24.46
CA VAL A 17 -10.78 12.95 -24.39
C VAL A 17 -9.65 12.22 -23.66
N ILE A 18 -8.45 12.81 -23.57
CA ILE A 18 -7.29 12.14 -22.95
C ILE A 18 -7.28 12.28 -21.42
N THR A 19 -7.92 13.31 -20.86
CA THR A 19 -7.95 13.56 -19.42
C THR A 19 -8.96 12.70 -18.67
N LEU A 20 -9.93 12.07 -19.35
CA LEU A 20 -11.00 11.31 -18.69
C LEU A 20 -10.66 9.81 -18.47
N ALA A 21 -9.65 9.27 -19.16
CA ALA A 21 -9.25 7.87 -19.01
C ALA A 21 -8.38 7.59 -17.77
N LEU A 22 -7.75 8.63 -17.20
CA LEU A 22 -6.94 8.51 -15.97
C LEU A 22 -7.79 8.40 -14.70
N ALA A 23 -9.08 8.73 -14.75
CA ALA A 23 -9.99 8.67 -13.61
C ALA A 23 -10.68 7.29 -13.42
N ALA A 24 -10.72 6.45 -14.46
CA ALA A 24 -11.51 5.22 -14.46
C ALA A 24 -10.87 4.02 -13.71
N GLY A 25 -9.65 4.19 -13.17
CA GLY A 25 -8.96 3.18 -12.34
C GLY A 25 -9.11 3.38 -10.83
N LEU A 26 -9.77 4.45 -10.38
CA LEU A 26 -10.06 4.69 -8.97
C LEU A 26 -11.39 4.02 -8.57
N ALA A 27 -11.55 2.74 -8.89
CA ALA A 27 -12.47 1.94 -8.09
C ALA A 27 -11.86 1.92 -6.68
N ALA A 28 -12.58 2.49 -5.71
CA ALA A 28 -12.07 2.69 -4.36
C ALA A 28 -11.45 1.38 -3.85
N ALA A 29 -10.17 1.44 -3.48
CA ALA A 29 -9.51 0.35 -2.76
C ALA A 29 -10.37 -0.03 -1.57
N HIS A 30 -10.24 -1.27 -1.09
CA HIS A 30 -10.68 -1.54 0.27
C HIS A 30 -10.15 -0.40 1.16
N PRO A 31 -11.01 0.32 1.92
CA PRO A 31 -10.63 1.62 2.49
C PRO A 31 -9.36 1.55 3.36
N LEU A 32 -9.07 0.38 3.92
CA LEU A 32 -7.91 0.12 4.80
C LEU A 32 -6.74 -0.57 4.09
N GLY A 33 -6.86 -0.82 2.79
CA GLY A 33 -5.85 -1.48 1.95
C GLY A 33 -6.21 -2.93 1.59
N ASN A 34 -5.66 -3.38 0.46
CA ASN A 34 -6.02 -4.63 -0.23
C ASN A 34 -5.64 -5.92 0.54
N PHE A 35 -4.90 -5.81 1.64
CA PHE A 35 -4.43 -6.93 2.46
C PHE A 35 -5.20 -7.11 3.76
N THR A 36 -6.16 -6.22 4.04
CA THR A 36 -6.81 -6.19 5.35
C THR A 36 -7.88 -7.27 5.53
N VAL A 37 -7.94 -7.80 6.74
CA VAL A 37 -9.05 -8.61 7.24
C VAL A 37 -9.65 -7.82 8.39
N ASN A 38 -10.92 -7.47 8.32
CA ASN A 38 -11.56 -6.54 9.25
C ASN A 38 -12.69 -7.23 10.02
N HIS A 39 -12.74 -7.06 11.34
CA HIS A 39 -13.76 -7.65 12.19
C HIS A 39 -14.53 -6.57 12.95
N TYR A 40 -15.84 -6.80 13.08
CA TYR A 40 -16.72 -6.05 13.95
C TYR A 40 -17.52 -7.02 14.81
N ASP A 41 -17.57 -6.75 16.11
CA ASP A 41 -18.32 -7.51 17.10
C ASP A 41 -19.29 -6.57 17.85
N GLY A 42 -20.57 -6.63 17.49
CA GLY A 42 -21.66 -5.90 18.14
C GLY A 42 -22.30 -6.73 19.25
N LEU A 43 -21.99 -6.41 20.51
CA LEU A 43 -22.53 -7.07 21.68
C LEU A 43 -23.87 -6.44 22.09
N VAL A 44 -24.90 -7.25 22.26
CA VAL A 44 -26.21 -6.83 22.78
C VAL A 44 -26.60 -7.72 23.94
N ALA A 45 -26.55 -7.19 25.15
CA ALA A 45 -27.01 -7.89 26.35
C ALA A 45 -28.55 -7.91 26.39
N ALA A 46 -29.13 -9.10 26.39
CA ALA A 46 -30.56 -9.35 26.51
C ALA A 46 -30.85 -10.17 27.79
N PRO A 47 -32.12 -10.33 28.22
CA PRO A 47 -32.44 -10.96 29.51
C PRO A 47 -31.89 -12.37 29.74
N HIS A 48 -31.72 -13.17 28.68
CA HIS A 48 -31.30 -14.58 28.77
C HIS A 48 -30.13 -14.94 27.83
N GLU A 49 -29.61 -13.95 27.10
CA GLU A 49 -28.53 -14.18 26.16
C GLU A 49 -27.72 -12.91 25.90
N LEU A 50 -26.46 -13.11 25.53
CA LEU A 50 -25.64 -12.13 24.84
C LEU A 50 -25.76 -12.42 23.34
N ARG A 51 -26.38 -11.49 22.61
CA ARG A 51 -26.37 -11.51 21.14
C ARG A 51 -25.08 -10.85 20.64
N ILE A 52 -24.43 -11.48 19.68
CA ILE A 52 -23.17 -11.06 19.08
C ILE A 52 -23.41 -10.97 17.57
N ASP A 53 -23.47 -9.74 17.06
CA ASP A 53 -23.46 -9.43 15.64
C ASP A 53 -22.01 -9.37 15.16
N HIS A 54 -21.54 -10.44 14.53
CA HIS A 54 -20.16 -10.55 14.06
C HIS A 54 -20.11 -10.34 12.55
N VAL A 55 -19.24 -9.44 12.10
CA VAL A 55 -18.98 -9.20 10.68
C VAL A 55 -17.50 -9.39 10.41
N GLU A 56 -17.18 -10.23 9.43
CA GLU A 56 -15.83 -10.42 8.90
C GLU A 56 -15.79 -9.91 7.46
N ASP A 57 -14.88 -8.99 7.16
CA ASP A 57 -14.77 -8.31 5.88
C ASP A 57 -13.33 -8.41 5.35
N LEU A 58 -13.18 -9.19 4.28
CA LEU A 58 -11.93 -9.52 3.60
C LEU A 58 -11.71 -8.57 2.42
N ALA A 59 -10.58 -7.88 2.43
CA ALA A 59 -10.09 -7.13 1.29
C ALA A 59 -9.70 -8.06 0.13
N GLU A 60 -9.32 -7.48 -1.02
CA GLU A 60 -9.16 -8.19 -2.28
C GLU A 60 -8.21 -9.39 -2.22
N ILE A 61 -7.06 -9.24 -1.56
CA ILE A 61 -6.06 -10.32 -1.51
C ILE A 61 -6.51 -11.46 -0.58
N PRO A 62 -6.93 -11.21 0.68
CA PRO A 62 -7.50 -12.27 1.52
C PRO A 62 -8.74 -12.94 0.90
N ALA A 63 -9.60 -12.18 0.22
CA ALA A 63 -10.75 -12.73 -0.48
C ALA A 63 -10.33 -13.63 -1.66
N ALA A 64 -9.35 -13.22 -2.46
CA ALA A 64 -8.78 -14.05 -3.52
C ALA A 64 -8.10 -15.32 -2.99
N GLN A 65 -7.46 -15.23 -1.81
CA GLN A 65 -6.86 -16.39 -1.12
C GLN A 65 -7.91 -17.36 -0.56
N ALA A 66 -9.08 -16.87 -0.17
CA ALA A 66 -10.19 -17.70 0.31
C ALA A 66 -11.00 -18.33 -0.83
N LEU A 67 -10.83 -17.84 -2.07
CA LEU A 67 -11.61 -18.28 -3.23
C LEU A 67 -11.47 -19.79 -3.52
N PRO A 68 -10.28 -20.42 -3.49
CA PRO A 68 -10.14 -21.86 -3.74
C PRO A 68 -10.92 -22.74 -2.75
N ASP A 69 -11.10 -22.29 -1.51
CA ASP A 69 -11.88 -23.01 -0.49
C ASP A 69 -13.39 -22.75 -0.61
N LEU A 70 -13.76 -21.66 -1.30
CA LEU A 70 -15.13 -21.20 -1.46
C LEU A 70 -15.75 -21.74 -2.76
N ASP A 71 -15.01 -21.63 -3.86
CA ASP A 71 -15.39 -21.98 -5.24
C ASP A 71 -15.16 -23.48 -5.47
N ALA A 72 -16.14 -24.27 -5.03
CA ALA A 72 -16.06 -25.73 -5.06
C ALA A 72 -16.18 -26.29 -6.48
N ASP A 73 -16.92 -25.59 -7.36
CA ASP A 73 -17.08 -25.99 -8.76
C ASP A 73 -16.00 -25.43 -9.69
N HIS A 74 -15.12 -24.57 -9.18
CA HIS A 74 -13.96 -23.99 -9.86
C HIS A 74 -14.32 -23.17 -11.10
N ASP A 75 -15.50 -22.56 -11.13
CA ASP A 75 -15.95 -21.73 -12.25
C ASP A 75 -15.38 -20.29 -12.21
N GLY A 76 -14.77 -19.92 -11.07
CA GLY A 76 -14.18 -18.62 -10.77
C GLY A 76 -15.19 -17.58 -10.27
N ARG A 77 -16.41 -17.98 -9.91
CA ARG A 77 -17.51 -17.11 -9.48
C ARG A 77 -18.29 -17.73 -8.30
N PRO A 78 -18.15 -17.16 -7.09
CA PRO A 78 -18.92 -17.56 -5.93
C PRO A 78 -20.44 -17.61 -6.18
N SER A 79 -21.01 -18.81 -6.19
CA SER A 79 -22.45 -19.00 -6.23
C SER A 79 -23.09 -18.69 -4.87
N GLY A 80 -24.42 -18.51 -4.85
CA GLY A 80 -25.14 -18.27 -3.59
C GLY A 80 -25.04 -19.45 -2.60
N ALA A 81 -24.97 -20.68 -3.10
CA ALA A 81 -24.83 -21.88 -2.27
C ALA A 81 -23.42 -21.98 -1.65
N GLU A 82 -22.39 -21.69 -2.44
CA GLU A 82 -21.00 -21.66 -1.97
C GLU A 82 -20.77 -20.56 -0.94
N LEU A 83 -21.29 -19.35 -1.18
CA LEU A 83 -21.24 -18.26 -0.21
C LEU A 83 -21.92 -18.64 1.11
N ALA A 84 -23.06 -19.34 1.04
CA ALA A 84 -23.75 -19.80 2.24
C ALA A 84 -22.95 -20.87 3.01
N ALA A 85 -22.36 -21.84 2.29
CA ALA A 85 -21.53 -22.88 2.89
C ALA A 85 -20.26 -22.29 3.53
N TRP A 86 -19.58 -21.39 2.82
CA TRP A 86 -18.42 -20.67 3.31
C TRP A 86 -18.76 -19.82 4.54
N ALA A 87 -19.86 -19.05 4.50
CA ALA A 87 -20.33 -18.27 5.64
C ALA A 87 -20.59 -19.15 6.87
N ALA A 88 -21.23 -20.31 6.70
CA ALA A 88 -21.48 -21.25 7.80
C ALA A 88 -20.18 -21.81 8.39
N GLY A 89 -19.14 -22.04 7.58
CA GLY A 89 -17.81 -22.40 8.04
C GLY A 89 -17.14 -21.26 8.83
N THR A 90 -17.10 -20.07 8.24
CA THR A 90 -16.51 -18.86 8.83
C THR A 90 -17.16 -18.49 10.15
N CYS A 91 -18.50 -18.42 10.22
CA CYS A 91 -19.23 -18.11 11.45
C CYS A 91 -19.02 -19.15 12.55
N ARG A 92 -18.89 -20.44 12.22
CA ARG A 92 -18.57 -21.49 13.20
C ARG A 92 -17.16 -21.32 13.77
N ARG A 93 -16.17 -21.01 12.93
CA ARG A 93 -14.81 -20.69 13.38
C ARG A 93 -14.81 -19.47 14.30
N ALA A 94 -15.48 -18.39 13.89
CA ALA A 94 -15.63 -17.18 14.70
C ALA A 94 -16.24 -17.50 16.08
N ALA A 95 -17.41 -18.18 16.11
CA ALA A 95 -18.07 -18.55 17.36
C ALA A 95 -17.19 -19.43 18.27
N SER A 96 -16.46 -20.40 17.70
CA SER A 96 -15.54 -21.26 18.47
C SER A 96 -14.32 -20.53 19.03
N SER A 97 -13.95 -19.39 18.43
CA SER A 97 -12.82 -18.56 18.89
C SER A 97 -13.21 -17.61 20.03
N PHE A 98 -14.51 -17.38 20.25
CA PHE A 98 -14.99 -16.44 21.24
C PHE A 98 -14.89 -17.02 22.65
N GLN A 99 -14.30 -16.22 23.54
CA GLN A 99 -14.23 -16.50 24.96
C GLN A 99 -15.19 -15.53 25.65
N VAL A 100 -16.34 -16.06 26.05
CA VAL A 100 -17.37 -15.32 26.77
C VAL A 100 -17.44 -15.85 28.18
N THR A 101 -17.37 -14.97 29.18
CA THR A 101 -17.61 -15.35 30.57
C THR A 101 -18.73 -14.50 31.17
N VAL A 102 -19.54 -15.12 32.02
CA VAL A 102 -20.61 -14.49 32.80
C VAL A 102 -20.36 -14.80 34.27
N ASP A 103 -20.12 -13.77 35.07
CA ASP A 103 -19.67 -13.86 36.47
C ASP A 103 -18.48 -14.83 36.64
N GLY A 104 -17.54 -14.77 35.69
CA GLY A 104 -16.34 -15.61 35.66
C GLY A 104 -16.53 -17.03 35.12
N ARG A 105 -17.76 -17.47 34.83
CA ARG A 105 -18.03 -18.79 34.22
C ARG A 105 -18.03 -18.70 32.69
N ALA A 106 -17.26 -19.56 32.03
CA ALA A 106 -17.22 -19.62 30.57
C ALA A 106 -18.55 -20.14 30.00
N VAL A 107 -19.04 -19.50 28.94
CA VAL A 107 -20.25 -19.87 28.21
C VAL A 107 -19.95 -20.01 26.72
N ALA A 108 -20.56 -21.00 26.07
CA ALA A 108 -20.33 -21.28 24.66
C ALA A 108 -21.17 -20.37 23.76
N ALA A 109 -20.55 -19.82 22.72
CA ALA A 109 -21.22 -19.07 21.66
C ALA A 109 -21.77 -20.02 20.58
N THR A 110 -22.97 -19.74 20.08
CA THR A 110 -23.69 -20.57 19.12
C THR A 110 -24.13 -19.74 17.91
N VAL A 111 -23.89 -20.24 16.70
CA VAL A 111 -24.30 -19.58 15.47
C VAL A 111 -25.81 -19.76 15.27
N ARG A 112 -26.53 -18.67 15.05
CA ARG A 112 -27.97 -18.64 14.73
C ARG A 112 -28.26 -18.35 13.28
N ALA A 113 -27.43 -17.54 12.63
CA ALA A 113 -27.49 -17.29 11.20
C ALA A 113 -26.11 -16.95 10.66
N ALA A 114 -25.91 -17.29 9.39
CA ALA A 114 -24.70 -16.99 8.63
C ALA A 114 -25.09 -16.58 7.21
N SER A 115 -24.44 -15.54 6.68
CA SER A 115 -24.60 -15.12 5.29
C SER A 115 -23.30 -14.50 4.80
N ALA A 116 -23.01 -14.59 3.51
CA ALA A 116 -21.88 -13.91 2.91
C ALA A 116 -22.27 -13.23 1.60
N THR A 117 -21.50 -12.20 1.25
CA THR A 117 -21.59 -11.49 -0.03
C THR A 117 -20.19 -11.39 -0.63
N ALA A 118 -20.12 -11.36 -1.96
CA ALA A 118 -18.86 -11.19 -2.69
C ALA A 118 -18.89 -9.94 -3.60
N PRO A 119 -18.85 -8.71 -3.05
CA PRO A 119 -18.81 -7.51 -3.88
C PRO A 119 -17.53 -7.45 -4.72
N SER A 120 -17.62 -6.89 -5.93
CA SER A 120 -16.42 -6.63 -6.74
C SER A 120 -15.54 -5.55 -6.10
N GLY A 121 -14.25 -5.85 -5.94
CA GLY A 121 -13.20 -4.93 -5.49
C GLY A 121 -12.33 -4.44 -6.64
N GLN A 122 -11.10 -4.01 -6.32
CA GLN A 122 -10.15 -3.49 -7.30
C GLN A 122 -9.72 -4.53 -8.33
N ALA A 123 -9.44 -4.06 -9.55
CA ALA A 123 -8.92 -4.88 -10.66
C ALA A 123 -9.77 -6.12 -11.00
N GLY A 124 -11.06 -6.13 -10.61
CA GLY A 124 -11.95 -7.26 -10.82
C GLY A 124 -11.80 -8.40 -9.81
N LEU A 125 -10.97 -8.22 -8.77
CA LEU A 125 -10.87 -9.17 -7.66
C LEU A 125 -12.12 -9.07 -6.76
N PRO A 126 -12.61 -10.18 -6.18
CA PRO A 126 -13.70 -10.13 -5.22
C PRO A 126 -13.20 -9.56 -3.88
N THR A 127 -14.12 -8.94 -3.14
CA THR A 127 -14.05 -8.80 -1.68
C THR A 127 -15.04 -9.79 -1.07
N LEU A 128 -14.86 -10.21 0.18
CA LEU A 128 -15.81 -11.10 0.85
C LEU A 128 -16.26 -10.49 2.16
N ARG A 129 -17.57 -10.51 2.41
CA ARG A 129 -18.14 -10.05 3.67
C ARG A 129 -19.07 -11.10 4.24
N ALA A 130 -18.69 -11.69 5.37
CA ALA A 130 -19.52 -12.59 6.16
C ALA A 130 -20.24 -11.82 7.27
N GLU A 131 -21.53 -12.09 7.45
CA GLU A 131 -22.33 -11.65 8.59
C GLU A 131 -22.83 -12.85 9.36
N CYS A 132 -22.60 -12.83 10.67
CA CYS A 132 -22.91 -13.90 11.60
C CYS A 132 -23.77 -13.36 12.73
N ARG A 133 -24.93 -13.98 12.96
CA ARG A 133 -25.70 -13.78 14.19
C ARG A 133 -25.35 -14.90 15.15
N ILE A 134 -24.69 -14.56 16.26
CA ILE A 134 -24.20 -15.50 17.26
C ILE A 134 -24.86 -15.19 18.60
N THR A 135 -25.12 -16.20 19.43
CA THR A 135 -25.72 -16.04 20.76
C THR A 135 -24.94 -16.85 21.79
N ALA A 136 -24.75 -16.31 22.99
CA ALA A 136 -24.22 -17.03 24.15
C ALA A 136 -25.19 -16.88 25.34
N PRO A 137 -25.40 -17.91 26.17
CA PRO A 137 -26.20 -17.77 27.39
C PRO A 137 -25.64 -16.68 28.30
N ALA A 138 -26.46 -15.71 28.72
CA ALA A 138 -26.05 -14.64 29.62
C ALA A 138 -27.25 -14.05 30.36
N GLY A 139 -26.98 -13.38 31.48
CA GLY A 139 -28.00 -12.67 32.26
C GLY A 139 -27.42 -11.39 32.86
N PRO A 140 -28.11 -10.77 33.83
CA PRO A 140 -27.53 -9.72 34.65
C PRO A 140 -26.24 -10.22 35.32
N GLY A 141 -25.21 -9.38 35.41
CA GLY A 141 -23.91 -9.76 35.98
C GLY A 141 -22.73 -9.11 35.27
N ALA A 142 -21.53 -9.56 35.61
CA ALA A 142 -20.30 -9.18 34.94
C ALA A 142 -20.09 -10.08 33.71
N ILE A 143 -20.00 -9.47 32.52
CA ILE A 143 -19.77 -10.18 31.26
C ILE A 143 -18.42 -9.76 30.72
N THR A 144 -17.55 -10.73 30.41
CA THR A 144 -16.34 -10.48 29.62
C THR A 144 -16.44 -11.17 28.27
N PHE A 145 -15.99 -10.49 27.24
CA PHE A 145 -15.93 -10.98 25.88
C PHE A 145 -14.51 -10.78 25.36
N ARG A 146 -13.95 -11.81 24.73
CA ARG A 146 -12.67 -11.75 24.02
C ARG A 146 -12.74 -12.60 22.76
N THR A 147 -12.23 -12.06 21.66
CA THR A 147 -12.01 -12.82 20.43
C THR A 147 -10.72 -13.63 20.50
N GLY A 148 -10.65 -14.74 19.75
CA GLY A 148 -9.44 -15.57 19.67
C GLY A 148 -8.21 -14.79 19.18
N GLU A 149 -7.03 -15.36 19.41
CA GLU A 149 -5.76 -14.76 19.01
C GLU A 149 -5.75 -14.52 17.49
N ALA A 150 -5.34 -13.33 17.05
CA ALA A 150 -5.36 -13.02 15.63
C ALA A 150 -4.17 -13.66 14.92
N ASP A 151 -4.40 -14.13 13.71
CA ASP A 151 -3.41 -14.68 12.76
C ASP A 151 -2.35 -13.65 12.30
N GLY A 152 -2.05 -12.60 13.08
CA GLY A 152 -1.12 -11.52 12.71
C GLY A 152 -1.58 -10.61 11.58
N ARG A 153 -2.78 -10.84 11.01
CA ARG A 153 -3.30 -10.07 9.86
C ARG A 153 -3.69 -8.65 10.27
N VAL A 154 -3.28 -7.68 9.46
CA VAL A 154 -3.60 -6.25 9.65
C VAL A 154 -5.08 -6.00 9.34
N GLY A 155 -5.71 -5.13 10.13
CA GLY A 155 -7.05 -4.64 9.82
C GLY A 155 -7.78 -4.08 11.04
N TRP A 156 -8.97 -3.55 10.78
CA TRP A 156 -9.85 -2.98 11.78
C TRP A 156 -10.46 -4.06 12.68
N ARG A 157 -10.45 -3.83 13.99
CA ARG A 157 -11.07 -4.65 15.02
C ARG A 157 -11.86 -3.72 15.93
N GLU A 158 -13.16 -3.92 15.93
CA GLU A 158 -14.08 -3.07 16.67
C GLU A 158 -15.06 -3.89 17.46
N VAL A 159 -15.15 -3.57 18.75
CA VAL A 159 -16.15 -4.14 19.64
C VAL A 159 -17.04 -3.00 20.13
N THR A 160 -18.35 -3.20 20.10
CA THR A 160 -19.35 -2.27 20.63
C THR A 160 -20.29 -3.01 21.56
N ALA A 161 -20.92 -2.32 22.52
CA ALA A 161 -21.89 -2.96 23.41
C ALA A 161 -23.13 -2.11 23.66
N ARG A 162 -24.29 -2.77 23.68
CA ARG A 162 -25.61 -2.19 24.00
C ARG A 162 -26.41 -3.15 24.87
N GLY A 163 -27.47 -2.65 25.47
CA GLY A 163 -28.47 -3.46 26.16
C GLY A 163 -29.81 -3.42 25.43
N ASP A 164 -30.56 -4.51 25.53
CA ASP A 164 -31.95 -4.61 25.08
C ASP A 164 -32.81 -5.10 26.24
N ARG A 165 -33.63 -4.22 26.80
CA ARG A 165 -34.32 -4.44 28.10
C ARG A 165 -33.35 -4.74 29.25
N MET A 166 -32.08 -4.39 29.05
CA MET A 166 -30.96 -4.54 29.98
C MET A 166 -30.16 -3.24 29.98
N THR A 167 -29.59 -2.87 31.12
CA THR A 167 -28.83 -1.64 31.30
C THR A 167 -27.36 -1.97 31.53
N LEU A 168 -26.49 -1.39 30.70
CA LEU A 168 -25.04 -1.50 30.86
C LEU A 168 -24.60 -0.44 31.86
N SER A 169 -24.48 -0.83 33.13
CA SER A 169 -24.06 0.07 34.20
C SER A 169 -22.56 0.39 34.18
N ALA A 170 -21.77 -0.48 33.54
CA ALA A 170 -20.38 -0.20 33.16
C ALA A 170 -20.08 -0.87 31.82
N SER A 171 -19.31 -0.19 30.97
CA SER A 171 -18.79 -0.72 29.71
C SER A 171 -17.50 -0.01 29.35
N ASP A 172 -16.49 -0.77 28.96
CA ASP A 172 -15.21 -0.24 28.46
C ASP A 172 -15.21 -0.02 26.94
N VAL A 173 -16.30 -0.35 26.24
CA VAL A 173 -16.48 -0.22 24.79
C VAL A 173 -17.58 0.79 24.44
N PRO A 174 -17.51 1.43 23.25
CA PRO A 174 -18.55 2.36 22.83
C PRO A 174 -19.87 1.65 22.49
N ALA A 175 -20.98 2.36 22.65
CA ALA A 175 -22.30 1.87 22.23
C ALA A 175 -22.52 1.99 20.71
N THR A 176 -21.86 2.91 20.02
CA THR A 176 -22.05 3.15 18.59
C THR A 176 -20.84 2.70 17.79
N SER A 177 -21.12 2.12 16.61
CA SER A 177 -20.06 1.71 15.71
C SER A 177 -19.47 2.92 14.97
N ARG A 178 -18.14 3.03 14.99
CA ARG A 178 -17.39 4.03 14.23
C ARG A 178 -17.28 3.66 12.75
N SER A 179 -17.15 2.37 12.45
CA SER A 179 -17.06 1.86 11.07
C SER A 179 -18.42 1.58 10.41
N ARG A 180 -19.54 1.87 11.12
CA ARG A 180 -20.89 1.45 10.74
C ARG A 180 -20.94 -0.05 10.36
N ARG A 181 -20.46 -0.93 11.23
CA ARG A 181 -20.37 -2.38 10.95
C ARG A 181 -19.53 -2.67 9.70
N LEU A 182 -18.36 -2.02 9.60
CA LEU A 182 -17.40 -2.13 8.49
C LEU A 182 -17.92 -1.64 7.11
N THR A 183 -19.02 -0.89 7.08
CA THR A 183 -19.56 -0.36 5.83
C THR A 183 -19.00 1.02 5.46
N ALA A 184 -18.53 1.80 6.44
CA ALA A 184 -17.97 3.13 6.25
C ALA A 184 -16.97 3.51 7.37
N TYR A 185 -15.72 3.79 7.02
CA TYR A 185 -14.66 4.09 7.98
C TYR A 185 -14.44 5.60 8.18
N PRO A 186 -14.04 6.04 9.38
CA PRO A 186 -13.55 7.39 9.60
C PRO A 186 -12.28 7.66 8.78
N GLY A 187 -12.22 8.79 8.07
CA GLY A 187 -11.08 9.11 7.19
C GLY A 187 -9.76 9.39 7.92
N ASP A 188 -9.83 9.73 9.21
CA ASP A 188 -8.70 10.07 10.08
C ASP A 188 -7.96 8.85 10.66
N MET A 189 -8.53 7.64 10.58
CA MET A 189 -7.98 6.42 11.20
C MET A 189 -7.48 5.36 10.21
N LEU A 190 -7.41 5.68 8.91
CA LEU A 190 -6.91 4.74 7.89
C LEU A 190 -5.43 4.38 8.06
N ALA A 191 -4.65 5.22 8.77
CA ALA A 191 -3.24 4.98 9.08
C ALA A 191 -2.99 4.21 10.40
N SER A 192 -4.00 4.11 11.27
CA SER A 192 -3.93 3.42 12.56
C SER A 192 -5.28 2.76 12.86
N PRO A 193 -5.55 1.58 12.26
CA PRO A 193 -6.83 0.90 12.41
C PRO A 193 -7.08 0.54 13.89
N LEU A 194 -8.34 0.58 14.30
CA LEU A 194 -8.74 0.16 15.65
C LEU A 194 -8.37 -1.32 15.86
N THR A 195 -7.82 -1.68 17.02
CA THR A 195 -7.38 -3.05 17.33
C THR A 195 -8.10 -3.65 18.54
N ARG A 196 -9.30 -3.13 18.87
CA ARG A 196 -10.05 -3.54 20.05
C ARG A 196 -10.68 -4.92 19.84
N ARG A 197 -10.40 -5.86 20.75
CA ARG A 197 -10.76 -7.30 20.63
C ARG A 197 -11.49 -7.88 21.84
N SER A 198 -11.64 -7.06 22.88
CA SER A 198 -12.27 -7.45 24.13
C SER A 198 -13.23 -6.37 24.62
N ALA A 199 -14.18 -6.81 25.43
CA ALA A 199 -15.08 -5.95 26.17
C ALA A 199 -15.32 -6.51 27.57
N THR A 200 -15.48 -5.61 28.53
CA THR A 200 -15.91 -5.89 29.90
C THR A 200 -17.16 -5.07 30.19
N LEU A 201 -18.23 -5.75 30.56
CA LEU A 201 -19.55 -5.17 30.76
C LEU A 201 -20.07 -5.53 32.16
N THR A 202 -20.79 -4.60 32.79
CA THR A 202 -21.61 -4.90 33.98
C THR A 202 -23.05 -4.60 33.66
N VAL A 203 -23.85 -5.66 33.56
CA VAL A 203 -25.23 -5.61 33.07
C VAL A 203 -26.20 -5.77 34.23
N ARG A 204 -27.23 -4.92 34.27
CA ARG A 204 -28.36 -5.04 35.18
C ARG A 204 -29.65 -5.28 34.40
N ALA A 205 -30.60 -5.99 35.02
CA ALA A 205 -31.92 -6.15 34.46
C ALA A 205 -32.65 -4.80 34.34
N GLY A 206 -33.50 -4.67 33.32
CA GLY A 206 -34.24 -3.45 33.04
C GLY A 206 -33.49 -2.47 32.13
N GLY A 207 -34.21 -1.57 31.48
CA GLY A 207 -33.70 -0.65 30.47
C GLY A 207 -34.65 -0.55 29.29
N PRO A 208 -34.45 0.43 28.38
CA PRO A 208 -35.28 0.53 27.19
C PRO A 208 -35.12 -0.70 26.29
N PRO A 209 -36.17 -1.14 25.58
CA PRO A 209 -36.00 -2.12 24.52
C PRO A 209 -35.08 -1.52 23.45
N LEU A 210 -34.15 -2.32 22.96
CA LEU A 210 -33.34 -1.90 21.82
C LEU A 210 -34.30 -1.83 20.62
N ALA A 211 -34.41 -0.66 20.01
CA ALA A 211 -35.21 -0.51 18.80
C ALA A 211 -34.79 -1.60 17.82
N ALA A 212 -35.76 -2.41 17.36
CA ALA A 212 -35.48 -3.39 16.33
C ALA A 212 -34.78 -2.67 15.18
N PRO A 213 -33.67 -3.21 14.63
CA PRO A 213 -33.24 -2.79 13.31
C PRO A 213 -34.49 -2.85 12.44
N ALA A 214 -34.85 -1.76 11.75
CA ALA A 214 -36.02 -1.76 10.88
C ALA A 214 -36.01 -3.07 10.10
N ALA A 215 -37.12 -3.83 10.19
CA ALA A 215 -37.28 -5.12 9.54
C ALA A 215 -37.33 -4.91 8.01
N GLY A 216 -36.20 -4.55 7.44
CA GLY A 216 -35.89 -4.47 6.02
C GLY A 216 -34.93 -5.60 5.67
N GLY A 217 -35.27 -6.82 6.06
CA GLY A 217 -34.62 -8.06 5.62
C GLY A 217 -35.00 -8.42 4.17
N GLY A 218 -34.93 -7.46 3.26
CA GLY A 218 -34.66 -7.75 1.86
C GLY A 218 -33.14 -7.75 1.67
N PRO A 219 -32.60 -8.19 0.52
CA PRO A 219 -31.29 -7.71 0.12
C PRO A 219 -31.45 -6.20 0.07
N GLU A 220 -31.07 -5.50 1.15
CA GLU A 220 -30.67 -4.12 1.04
C GLU A 220 -29.71 -4.16 -0.12
N ARG A 221 -30.18 -3.61 -1.24
CA ARG A 221 -29.35 -3.29 -2.37
C ARG A 221 -28.32 -2.39 -1.75
N LEU A 222 -27.22 -3.02 -1.30
CA LEU A 222 -25.92 -2.43 -1.16
C LEU A 222 -25.82 -1.65 -2.45
N LEU A 223 -26.09 -0.34 -2.37
CA LEU A 223 -25.93 0.55 -3.48
C LEU A 223 -24.54 0.19 -4.01
N PRO A 224 -24.43 -0.30 -5.26
CA PRO A 224 -23.15 -0.69 -5.80
C PRO A 224 -22.25 0.50 -5.53
N ARG A 225 -21.23 0.33 -4.68
CA ARG A 225 -20.32 1.41 -4.31
C ARG A 225 -19.81 1.98 -5.63
N GLY A 226 -20.33 3.14 -6.01
CA GLY A 226 -20.07 3.89 -7.24
C GLY A 226 -19.62 3.09 -8.48
N THR A 227 -20.38 2.09 -8.95
CA THR A 227 -20.13 1.55 -10.30
C THR A 227 -21.10 2.14 -11.31
N ASP A 228 -20.67 3.26 -11.87
CA ASP A 228 -21.23 3.82 -13.10
C ASP A 228 -21.36 2.70 -14.14
N GLY A 229 -22.37 2.77 -15.02
CA GLY A 229 -22.55 1.77 -16.09
C GLY A 229 -21.30 1.58 -16.96
N LEU A 230 -20.45 2.61 -17.02
CA LEU A 230 -19.13 2.57 -17.64
C LEU A 230 -18.16 1.63 -16.91
N THR A 231 -18.12 1.69 -15.58
CA THR A 231 -17.30 0.81 -14.73
C THR A 231 -17.75 -0.64 -14.87
N ARG A 232 -19.06 -0.93 -14.90
CA ARG A 232 -19.56 -2.29 -15.18
C ARG A 232 -19.23 -2.79 -16.58
N ARG A 233 -19.31 -1.92 -17.60
CA ARG A 233 -18.88 -2.27 -18.97
C ARG A 233 -17.37 -2.55 -19.02
N PHE A 234 -16.56 -1.72 -18.37
CA PHE A 234 -15.11 -1.91 -18.25
C PHE A 234 -14.76 -3.21 -17.52
N THR A 235 -15.35 -3.46 -16.35
CA THR A 235 -15.15 -4.71 -15.61
C THR A 235 -15.64 -5.92 -16.42
N SER A 236 -16.72 -5.79 -17.21
CA SER A 236 -17.15 -6.87 -18.12
C SER A 236 -16.21 -7.08 -19.30
N LEU A 237 -15.51 -6.04 -19.76
CA LEU A 237 -14.47 -6.13 -20.80
C LEU A 237 -13.18 -6.77 -20.26
N VAL A 238 -12.86 -6.52 -18.99
CA VAL A 238 -11.72 -7.14 -18.29
C VAL A 238 -12.03 -8.59 -17.87
N ALA A 239 -13.28 -8.86 -17.45
CA ALA A 239 -13.74 -10.17 -16.98
C ALA A 239 -14.19 -11.11 -18.11
N ARG A 240 -14.55 -10.58 -19.29
CA ARG A 240 -14.63 -11.40 -20.50
C ARG A 240 -13.20 -11.81 -20.84
N ARG A 241 -12.95 -13.11 -20.78
CA ARG A 241 -11.63 -13.76 -20.91
C ARG A 241 -11.01 -13.61 -22.31
N ASP A 242 -11.21 -12.50 -23.02
CA ASP A 242 -10.62 -12.24 -24.32
C ASP A 242 -9.60 -11.10 -24.18
N LEU A 243 -8.31 -11.46 -24.16
CA LEU A 243 -7.21 -10.50 -24.29
C LEU A 243 -7.27 -9.92 -25.71
N THR A 244 -8.17 -8.96 -25.93
CA THR A 244 -8.20 -8.26 -27.21
C THR A 244 -6.86 -7.52 -27.35
N PRO A 245 -6.24 -7.50 -28.54
CA PRO A 245 -4.96 -6.79 -28.75
C PRO A 245 -5.02 -5.32 -28.31
N GLY A 246 -6.18 -4.67 -28.49
CA GLY A 246 -6.41 -3.29 -28.05
C GLY A 246 -6.40 -3.13 -26.53
N PHE A 247 -7.04 -4.04 -25.78
CA PHE A 247 -6.99 -4.03 -24.32
C PHE A 247 -5.57 -4.31 -23.80
N ALA A 248 -4.88 -5.30 -24.37
CA ALA A 248 -3.51 -5.62 -23.99
C ALA A 248 -2.55 -4.43 -24.20
N LEU A 249 -2.66 -3.74 -25.34
CA LEU A 249 -1.89 -2.54 -25.63
C LEU A 249 -2.20 -1.40 -24.65
N LEU A 250 -3.49 -1.15 -24.36
CA LEU A 250 -3.89 -0.13 -23.40
C LEU A 250 -3.35 -0.44 -22.00
N ALA A 251 -3.51 -1.67 -21.52
CA ALA A 251 -3.00 -2.10 -20.22
C ALA A 251 -1.48 -1.97 -20.14
N PHE A 252 -0.75 -2.32 -21.21
CA PHE A 252 0.69 -2.13 -21.31
C PHE A 252 1.09 -0.66 -21.20
N LEU A 253 0.42 0.24 -21.95
CA LEU A 253 0.68 1.68 -21.91
C LEU A 253 0.38 2.28 -20.53
N VAL A 254 -0.72 1.85 -19.89
CA VAL A 254 -1.09 2.27 -18.53
C VAL A 254 -0.06 1.78 -17.52
N ALA A 255 0.38 0.52 -17.58
CA ALA A 255 1.41 -0.02 -16.70
C ALA A 255 2.74 0.75 -16.84
N LEU A 256 3.14 1.05 -18.08
CA LEU A 256 4.32 1.86 -18.37
C LEU A 256 4.19 3.29 -17.81
N ALA A 257 3.03 3.94 -17.98
CA ALA A 257 2.76 5.26 -17.43
C ALA A 257 2.76 5.26 -15.89
N LEU A 258 2.15 4.25 -15.25
CA LEU A 258 2.13 4.09 -13.79
C LEU A 258 3.54 3.86 -13.24
N GLY A 259 4.35 3.04 -13.88
CA GLY A 259 5.76 2.86 -13.51
C GLY A 259 6.56 4.16 -13.60
N ALA A 260 6.33 4.92 -14.67
CA ALA A 260 6.95 6.23 -14.87
C ALA A 260 6.52 7.26 -13.80
N LEU A 261 5.24 7.31 -13.44
CA LEU A 261 4.69 8.19 -12.41
C LEU A 261 5.14 7.78 -11.00
N HIS A 262 5.22 6.48 -10.72
CA HIS A 262 5.72 5.97 -9.44
C HIS A 262 7.20 6.33 -9.22
N ALA A 263 7.99 6.33 -10.29
CA ALA A 263 9.34 6.86 -10.30
C ALA A 263 9.43 8.39 -10.14
N LEU A 264 8.31 9.12 -10.16
CA LEU A 264 8.23 10.56 -9.89
C LEU A 264 7.62 10.87 -8.52
N ALA A 265 6.84 9.96 -7.92
CA ALA A 265 6.26 10.12 -6.59
C ALA A 265 7.32 10.41 -5.50
N PRO A 266 7.05 11.17 -4.43
CA PRO A 266 8.06 11.46 -3.41
C PRO A 266 8.65 10.19 -2.78
N GLY A 267 9.98 10.00 -2.83
CA GLY A 267 10.64 8.80 -2.29
C GLY A 267 12.17 8.86 -2.28
N HIS A 268 12.79 8.00 -1.47
CA HIS A 268 14.18 8.15 -1.02
C HIS A 268 15.24 7.88 -2.11
N GLY A 269 15.00 6.95 -3.05
CA GLY A 269 15.95 6.67 -4.16
C GLY A 269 16.17 7.83 -5.13
N LYS A 270 15.26 8.81 -5.15
CA LYS A 270 15.24 9.93 -6.10
C LYS A 270 16.22 11.04 -5.69
N THR A 271 16.41 11.26 -4.38
CA THR A 271 17.39 12.22 -3.85
C THR A 271 18.83 11.72 -4.01
N ILE A 272 19.01 10.40 -3.94
CA ILE A 272 20.30 9.72 -4.16
C ILE A 272 20.75 9.81 -5.62
N MET A 273 19.83 9.65 -6.57
CA MET A 273 20.14 9.83 -7.99
C MET A 273 20.49 11.28 -8.32
N ALA A 274 19.82 12.25 -7.68
CA ALA A 274 20.19 13.66 -7.76
C ALA A 274 21.56 13.95 -7.12
N ALA A 275 21.97 13.19 -6.10
CA ALA A 275 23.29 13.28 -5.46
C ALA A 275 24.42 12.64 -6.30
N HIS A 276 24.16 11.54 -7.01
CA HIS A 276 25.14 10.93 -7.93
C HIS A 276 25.27 11.68 -9.26
N ALA A 277 24.24 12.45 -9.64
CA ALA A 277 24.34 13.39 -10.76
C ALA A 277 25.32 14.55 -10.50
N ILE A 278 26.04 14.61 -9.38
CA ILE A 278 26.93 15.74 -9.02
C ILE A 278 28.32 15.67 -9.70
N GLY A 279 28.73 14.54 -10.31
CA GLY A 279 30.00 14.43 -11.05
C GLY A 279 29.95 14.95 -12.50
N SER A 280 31.10 15.35 -13.06
CA SER A 280 31.25 15.77 -14.47
C SER A 280 31.84 14.67 -15.37
N GLY A 281 31.37 14.55 -16.62
CA GLY A 281 31.96 13.68 -17.67
C GLY A 281 31.12 12.48 -18.16
N ARG A 282 31.62 11.74 -19.16
CA ARG A 282 30.97 10.56 -19.80
C ARG A 282 30.74 9.38 -18.84
N ARG A 283 31.46 9.33 -17.72
CA ARG A 283 31.23 8.34 -16.64
C ARG A 283 29.93 8.60 -15.88
N ARG A 284 29.47 9.86 -15.81
CA ARG A 284 28.23 10.28 -15.12
C ARG A 284 26.97 9.68 -15.75
N THR A 285 26.88 9.63 -17.08
CA THR A 285 25.72 9.06 -17.77
C THR A 285 25.64 7.56 -17.57
N LEU A 286 26.79 6.87 -17.60
CA LEU A 286 26.88 5.44 -17.29
C LEU A 286 26.51 5.15 -15.83
N ASP A 287 26.91 6.00 -14.88
CA ASP A 287 26.55 5.83 -13.47
C ASP A 287 25.05 6.04 -13.23
N VAL A 288 24.43 7.04 -13.86
CA VAL A 288 22.97 7.27 -13.81
C VAL A 288 22.20 6.11 -14.44
N LEU A 289 22.65 5.61 -15.59
CA LEU A 289 22.07 4.43 -16.24
C LEU A 289 22.22 3.19 -15.37
N THR A 290 23.42 2.92 -14.84
CA THR A 290 23.70 1.76 -13.98
C THR A 290 22.84 1.81 -12.73
N LEU A 291 22.74 2.98 -12.09
CA LEU A 291 21.89 3.17 -10.91
C LEU A 291 20.41 2.92 -11.24
N GLY A 292 19.89 3.56 -12.28
CA GLY A 292 18.49 3.41 -12.71
C GLY A 292 18.14 1.99 -13.08
N LEU A 293 19.00 1.30 -13.82
CA LEU A 293 18.82 -0.11 -14.20
C LEU A 293 18.91 -1.04 -12.99
N THR A 294 19.86 -0.82 -12.08
CA THR A 294 20.00 -1.66 -10.89
C THR A 294 18.78 -1.51 -9.98
N VAL A 295 18.29 -0.28 -9.75
CA VAL A 295 17.05 -0.04 -8.99
C VAL A 295 15.85 -0.72 -9.65
N THR A 296 15.73 -0.59 -10.97
CA THR A 296 14.61 -1.20 -11.71
C THR A 296 14.65 -2.71 -11.61
N ALA A 297 15.82 -3.31 -11.83
CA ALA A 297 16.01 -4.75 -11.79
C ALA A 297 15.69 -5.32 -10.40
N THR A 298 16.19 -4.68 -9.34
CA THR A 298 16.00 -5.16 -7.96
C THR A 298 14.57 -4.95 -7.49
N HIS A 299 13.92 -3.86 -7.89
CA HIS A 299 12.50 -3.63 -7.66
C HIS A 299 11.63 -4.67 -8.36
N THR A 300 11.88 -4.92 -9.64
CA THR A 300 11.12 -5.89 -10.44
C THR A 300 11.33 -7.31 -9.91
N ALA A 301 12.56 -7.68 -9.55
CA ALA A 301 12.86 -8.96 -8.92
C ALA A 301 12.15 -9.12 -7.57
N GLY A 302 12.10 -8.07 -6.75
CA GLY A 302 11.34 -8.06 -5.50
C GLY A 302 9.84 -8.25 -5.71
N VAL A 303 9.27 -7.62 -6.76
CA VAL A 303 7.86 -7.80 -7.13
C VAL A 303 7.57 -9.24 -7.52
N PHE A 304 8.43 -9.86 -8.34
CA PHE A 304 8.25 -11.26 -8.73
C PHE A 304 8.41 -12.22 -7.56
N ALA A 305 9.43 -12.03 -6.71
CA ALA A 305 9.65 -12.86 -5.53
C ALA A 305 8.45 -12.79 -4.58
N LEU A 306 7.95 -11.57 -4.30
CA LEU A 306 6.82 -11.39 -3.41
C LEU A 306 5.51 -11.87 -4.03
N GLY A 307 5.29 -11.64 -5.33
CA GLY A 307 4.13 -12.16 -6.05
C GLY A 307 4.08 -13.70 -6.03
N LEU A 308 5.22 -14.36 -6.20
CA LEU A 308 5.33 -15.82 -6.07
C LEU A 308 5.03 -16.28 -4.64
N LEU A 309 5.57 -15.59 -3.64
CA LEU A 309 5.35 -15.89 -2.22
C LEU A 309 3.86 -15.79 -1.84
N VAL A 310 3.17 -14.76 -2.35
CA VAL A 310 1.73 -14.55 -2.14
C VAL A 310 0.90 -15.61 -2.86
N THR A 311 1.24 -15.90 -4.13
CA THR A 311 0.47 -16.85 -4.96
C THR A 311 0.65 -18.30 -4.49
N SER A 312 1.79 -18.62 -3.87
CA SER A 312 2.06 -19.97 -3.31
C SER A 312 1.39 -20.24 -1.96
N GLY A 313 0.59 -19.30 -1.44
CA GLY A 313 -0.18 -19.52 -0.21
C GLY A 313 0.68 -19.59 1.06
N THR A 314 1.92 -19.10 1.02
CA THR A 314 2.76 -19.07 2.23
C THR A 314 2.12 -18.19 3.31
N LEU A 315 2.19 -18.64 4.56
CA LEU A 315 1.67 -17.91 5.75
C LEU A 315 2.42 -16.59 6.02
N LEU A 316 3.46 -16.28 5.23
CA LEU A 316 4.16 -15.00 5.26
C LEU A 316 3.26 -13.94 4.62
N ALA A 317 2.44 -13.31 5.46
CA ALA A 317 1.67 -12.15 5.04
C ALA A 317 2.64 -11.09 4.44
N PRO A 318 2.33 -10.50 3.28
CA PRO A 318 3.10 -9.39 2.73
C PRO A 318 3.34 -8.28 3.75
N ASP A 319 2.38 -8.10 4.66
CA ASP A 319 2.44 -7.18 5.80
C ASP A 319 3.60 -7.45 6.76
N ALA A 320 4.04 -8.71 6.91
CA ALA A 320 5.23 -9.04 7.68
C ALA A 320 6.51 -8.77 6.86
N VAL A 321 6.48 -9.00 5.55
CA VAL A 321 7.68 -8.94 4.68
C VAL A 321 8.06 -7.51 4.31
N PHE A 322 7.09 -6.62 4.03
CA PHE A 322 7.35 -5.24 3.63
C PHE A 322 8.12 -4.42 4.69
N PRO A 323 7.77 -4.46 6.00
CA PRO A 323 8.55 -3.83 7.07
C PRO A 323 10.01 -4.26 7.09
N TRP A 324 10.27 -5.57 7.00
CA TRP A 324 11.64 -6.11 7.01
C TRP A 324 12.45 -5.73 5.78
N LEU A 325 11.86 -5.75 4.58
CA LEU A 325 12.50 -5.27 3.36
C LEU A 325 12.81 -3.77 3.44
N GLY A 326 11.88 -2.99 3.99
CA GLY A 326 12.07 -1.56 4.25
C GLY A 326 13.20 -1.27 5.24
N ALA A 327 13.22 -2.00 6.35
CA ALA A 327 14.26 -1.91 7.37
C ALA A 327 15.64 -2.30 6.81
N ALA A 328 15.73 -3.41 6.06
CA ALA A 328 16.97 -3.84 5.41
C ALA A 328 17.48 -2.80 4.40
N GLY A 329 16.59 -2.22 3.58
CA GLY A 329 16.90 -1.12 2.69
C GLY A 329 17.41 0.13 3.43
N GLY A 330 16.75 0.50 4.53
CA GLY A 330 17.14 1.61 5.40
C GLY A 330 18.53 1.42 6.04
N VAL A 331 18.82 0.21 6.52
CA VAL A 331 20.14 -0.16 7.07
C VAL A 331 21.23 -0.05 6.00
N LEU A 332 20.98 -0.54 4.78
CA LEU A 332 21.94 -0.43 3.67
C LEU A 332 22.22 1.02 3.30
N VAL A 333 21.19 1.86 3.23
CA VAL A 333 21.35 3.31 2.97
C VAL A 333 22.15 3.98 4.10
N THR A 334 21.86 3.64 5.35
CA THR A 334 22.56 4.16 6.54
C THR A 334 24.04 3.77 6.51
N ALA A 335 24.34 2.50 6.21
CA ALA A 335 25.71 2.00 6.10
C ALA A 335 26.48 2.72 4.97
N ALA A 336 25.86 2.90 3.81
CA ALA A 336 26.45 3.67 2.71
C ALA A 336 26.73 5.13 3.10
N GLY A 337 25.77 5.80 3.74
CA GLY A 337 25.93 7.16 4.27
C GLY A 337 27.06 7.26 5.29
N ALA A 338 27.17 6.29 6.21
CA ALA A 338 28.21 6.26 7.23
C ALA A 338 29.61 6.08 6.62
N VAL A 339 29.75 5.26 5.57
CA VAL A 339 31.01 5.11 4.83
C VAL A 339 31.40 6.42 4.14
N LEU A 340 30.44 7.13 3.52
CA LEU A 340 30.69 8.44 2.90
C LEU A 340 31.09 9.49 3.94
N LEU A 341 30.40 9.53 5.07
CA LEU A 341 30.68 10.44 6.17
C LEU A 341 32.07 10.19 6.78
N ARG A 342 32.44 8.92 7.02
CA ARG A 342 33.78 8.53 7.50
C ARG A 342 34.88 8.99 6.54
N ARG A 343 34.67 8.85 5.22
CA ARG A 343 35.62 9.32 4.20
C ARG A 343 35.75 10.84 4.20
N ALA A 344 34.64 11.57 4.29
CA ALA A 344 34.63 13.03 4.36
C ALA A 344 35.35 13.55 5.61
N LEU A 345 35.16 12.90 6.76
CA LEU A 345 35.84 13.25 8.02
C LEU A 345 37.34 12.94 7.98
N ARG A 346 37.76 11.80 7.41
CA ARG A 346 39.19 11.46 7.26
C ARG A 346 39.91 12.42 6.31
N ALA A 347 39.27 12.85 5.23
CA ALA A 347 39.82 13.84 4.32
C ALA A 347 40.08 15.21 4.98
N ARG A 348 39.37 15.54 6.06
CA ARG A 348 39.65 16.76 6.86
C ARG A 348 40.81 16.61 7.84
N ARG A 349 41.17 15.38 8.24
CA ARG A 349 42.21 15.12 9.26
C ARG A 349 43.62 15.05 8.70
N HIS A 350 43.78 14.89 7.39
CA HIS A 350 45.07 14.94 6.71
C HIS A 350 45.12 16.17 5.79
N PRO A 351 45.44 17.38 6.30
CA PRO A 351 45.97 18.43 5.45
C PRO A 351 47.30 17.91 4.90
N SER A 352 47.40 17.76 3.58
CA SER A 352 48.64 17.40 2.90
C SER A 352 49.75 18.35 3.34
N HIS A 353 50.80 17.82 3.99
CA HIS A 353 52.02 18.56 4.24
C HIS A 353 52.61 19.00 2.89
N GLY A 354 52.56 20.30 2.60
CA GLY A 354 53.22 20.89 1.44
C GLY A 354 54.72 20.93 1.69
N HIS A 355 55.49 20.15 0.92
CA HIS A 355 56.91 20.39 0.77
C HIS A 355 57.09 21.67 -0.04
N GLY A 356 57.65 22.70 0.60
CA GLY A 356 58.01 23.96 -0.05
C GLY A 356 59.25 23.79 -0.90
N HIS A 357 59.15 24.14 -2.19
CA HIS A 357 60.30 24.45 -3.03
C HIS A 357 59.97 25.62 -3.97
N GLY A 358 60.80 26.67 -3.89
CA GLY A 358 61.44 27.32 -5.04
C GLY A 358 60.60 28.21 -5.97
N HIS A 359 61.03 29.46 -6.08
CA HIS A 359 60.47 30.56 -6.88
C HIS A 359 60.32 30.29 -8.40
N GLY A 360 59.31 30.92 -9.02
CA GLY A 360 59.23 31.12 -10.48
C GLY A 360 57.82 31.48 -10.96
N HIS A 361 57.64 32.68 -11.53
CA HIS A 361 56.36 33.18 -12.05
C HIS A 361 55.78 32.27 -13.15
N GLY A 362 54.53 31.83 -12.98
CA GLY A 362 53.78 31.08 -13.99
C GLY A 362 52.30 31.02 -13.65
N HIS A 363 51.45 31.30 -14.63
CA HIS A 363 50.01 31.49 -14.51
C HIS A 363 49.29 30.38 -13.71
N GLY A 364 48.42 30.80 -12.79
CA GLY A 364 47.62 29.92 -11.95
C GLY A 364 46.61 29.10 -12.76
N HIS A 365 46.97 27.87 -13.11
CA HIS A 365 46.01 26.85 -13.49
C HIS A 365 45.39 26.27 -12.22
N GLY A 366 44.14 26.64 -11.95
CA GLY A 366 43.35 26.04 -10.89
C GLY A 366 43.13 24.55 -11.18
N HIS A 367 43.91 23.69 -10.54
CA HIS A 367 43.67 22.26 -10.56
C HIS A 367 42.34 21.96 -9.85
N GLY A 368 41.31 21.63 -10.65
CA GLY A 368 40.08 21.08 -10.13
C GLY A 368 40.37 19.74 -9.46
N HIS A 369 40.28 19.68 -8.13
CA HIS A 369 40.36 18.43 -7.40
C HIS A 369 39.19 17.52 -7.82
N SER A 370 39.48 16.57 -8.72
CA SER A 370 38.56 15.50 -9.05
C SER A 370 38.45 14.57 -7.84
N HIS A 371 37.31 14.62 -7.15
CA HIS A 371 36.96 13.60 -6.18
C HIS A 371 37.04 12.23 -6.86
N ALA A 372 37.84 11.32 -6.29
CA ALA A 372 37.96 9.96 -6.80
C ALA A 372 36.55 9.35 -6.95
N PRO A 373 36.18 8.86 -8.15
CA PRO A 373 34.84 8.37 -8.41
C PRO A 373 34.53 7.19 -7.48
N PRO A 374 33.28 7.05 -7.00
CA PRO A 374 32.87 5.83 -6.31
C PRO A 374 33.20 4.63 -7.21
N ARG A 375 33.86 3.61 -6.67
CA ARG A 375 34.07 2.34 -7.37
C ARG A 375 32.69 1.81 -7.81
N ARG A 376 32.58 1.18 -8.99
CA ARG A 376 31.31 0.66 -9.56
C ARG A 376 30.38 -0.01 -8.54
N GLY A 377 30.95 -0.74 -7.57
CA GLY A 377 30.21 -1.39 -6.49
C GLY A 377 29.38 -0.45 -5.60
N GLY A 378 29.76 0.82 -5.43
CA GLY A 378 28.98 1.79 -4.65
C GLY A 378 27.69 2.22 -5.33
N VAL A 379 27.70 2.38 -6.67
CA VAL A 379 26.52 2.73 -7.47
C VAL A 379 25.54 1.55 -7.50
N VAL A 380 26.06 0.34 -7.69
CA VAL A 380 25.26 -0.90 -7.68
C VAL A 380 24.66 -1.16 -6.29
N LEU A 381 25.45 -1.04 -5.21
CA LEU A 381 24.95 -1.20 -3.84
C LEU A 381 23.81 -0.22 -3.52
N MET A 382 23.94 1.01 -3.99
CA MET A 382 22.92 2.03 -3.80
C MET A 382 21.65 1.73 -4.61
N GLY A 383 21.82 1.20 -5.82
CA GLY A 383 20.70 0.73 -6.63
C GLY A 383 19.99 -0.48 -6.02
N LEU A 384 20.75 -1.40 -5.43
CA LEU A 384 20.23 -2.55 -4.68
C LEU A 384 19.37 -2.08 -3.51
N ALA A 385 19.89 -1.17 -2.67
CA ALA A 385 19.13 -0.62 -1.55
C ALA A 385 17.88 0.15 -2.00
N GLY A 386 17.98 0.92 -3.09
CA GLY A 386 16.88 1.73 -3.61
C GLY A 386 15.73 0.94 -4.25
N GLY A 387 16.01 -0.25 -4.78
CA GLY A 387 15.00 -1.13 -5.39
C GLY A 387 14.57 -2.32 -4.53
N MET A 388 15.17 -2.54 -3.36
CA MET A 388 14.86 -3.69 -2.50
C MET A 388 13.40 -3.75 -2.02
N VAL A 389 12.73 -2.60 -1.91
CA VAL A 389 11.32 -2.54 -1.51
C VAL A 389 10.44 -2.55 -2.77
N PRO A 390 9.71 -3.65 -3.05
CA PRO A 390 8.83 -3.74 -4.20
C PRO A 390 7.58 -2.86 -4.03
N SER A 391 6.98 -2.45 -5.15
CA SER A 391 5.75 -1.65 -5.13
C SER A 391 4.54 -2.54 -4.86
N PRO A 392 3.71 -2.25 -3.84
CA PRO A 392 2.48 -3.00 -3.59
C PRO A 392 1.56 -3.05 -4.82
N SER A 393 1.46 -1.96 -5.57
CA SER A 393 0.65 -1.88 -6.78
C SER A 393 1.12 -2.85 -7.87
N ALA A 394 2.44 -3.03 -8.03
CA ALA A 394 2.99 -3.95 -9.02
C ALA A 394 2.76 -5.42 -8.61
N VAL A 395 2.83 -5.72 -7.31
CA VAL A 395 2.49 -7.04 -6.76
C VAL A 395 1.02 -7.35 -6.98
N VAL A 396 0.12 -6.40 -6.74
CA VAL A 396 -1.33 -6.56 -7.00
C VAL A 396 -1.62 -6.86 -8.47
N VAL A 397 -0.97 -6.18 -9.41
CA VAL A 397 -1.13 -6.46 -10.85
C VAL A 397 -0.67 -7.89 -11.19
N LEU A 398 0.45 -8.33 -10.63
CA LEU A 398 1.00 -9.66 -10.84
C LEU A 398 0.07 -10.75 -10.28
N VAL A 399 -0.32 -10.61 -9.00
CA VAL A 399 -1.19 -11.57 -8.30
C VAL A 399 -2.59 -11.56 -8.90
N GLY A 400 -3.14 -10.41 -9.26
CA GLY A 400 -4.43 -10.30 -9.94
C GLY A 400 -4.42 -10.99 -11.30
N GLY A 401 -3.34 -10.84 -12.07
CA GLY A 401 -3.14 -11.58 -13.32
C GLY A 401 -3.08 -13.10 -13.11
N ALA A 402 -2.41 -13.56 -12.06
CA ALA A 402 -2.36 -14.97 -11.70
C ALA A 402 -3.74 -15.50 -11.24
N ALA A 403 -4.46 -14.75 -10.41
CA ALA A 403 -5.78 -15.11 -9.89
C ALA A 403 -6.83 -15.30 -11.00
N ILE A 404 -6.74 -14.54 -12.09
CA ILE A 404 -7.63 -14.69 -13.27
C ILE A 404 -7.12 -15.73 -14.29
N GLY A 405 -6.14 -16.57 -13.92
CA GLY A 405 -5.56 -17.62 -14.77
C GLY A 405 -4.63 -17.11 -15.88
N ARG A 406 -4.16 -15.86 -15.80
CA ARG A 406 -3.34 -15.18 -16.82
C ARG A 406 -2.03 -14.64 -16.24
N ALA A 407 -1.33 -15.48 -15.48
CA ALA A 407 -0.08 -15.10 -14.81
C ALA A 407 0.94 -14.47 -15.77
N TRP A 408 1.08 -15.00 -16.99
CA TRP A 408 2.00 -14.47 -18.01
C TRP A 408 1.69 -13.00 -18.38
N PHE A 409 0.41 -12.61 -18.38
CA PHE A 409 0.01 -11.24 -18.70
C PHE A 409 0.35 -10.30 -17.54
N GLY A 410 0.15 -10.76 -16.30
CA GLY A 410 0.64 -10.06 -15.11
C GLY A 410 2.15 -9.81 -15.16
N VAL A 411 2.93 -10.82 -15.58
CA VAL A 411 4.39 -10.70 -15.78
C VAL A 411 4.72 -9.62 -16.83
N VAL A 412 4.06 -9.63 -17.98
CA VAL A 412 4.26 -8.62 -19.04
C VAL A 412 3.97 -7.21 -18.53
N LEU A 413 2.89 -7.02 -17.76
CA LEU A 413 2.55 -5.72 -17.19
C LEU A 413 3.57 -5.25 -16.14
N VAL A 414 4.12 -6.15 -15.31
CA VAL A 414 5.20 -5.81 -14.37
C VAL A 414 6.47 -5.39 -15.11
N LEU A 415 6.81 -6.05 -16.22
CA LEU A 415 7.95 -5.66 -17.05
C LEU A 415 7.72 -4.28 -17.69
N ALA A 416 6.50 -4.00 -18.17
CA ALA A 416 6.13 -2.69 -18.70
C ALA A 416 6.23 -1.59 -17.64
N TYR A 417 5.78 -1.87 -16.41
CA TYR A 417 5.92 -1.00 -15.25
C TYR A 417 7.39 -0.73 -14.93
N GLY A 418 8.23 -1.78 -14.88
CA GLY A 418 9.67 -1.65 -14.68
C GLY A 418 10.34 -0.79 -15.76
N LEU A 419 9.95 -0.95 -17.03
CA LEU A 419 10.44 -0.14 -18.13
C LEU A 419 10.08 1.35 -17.93
N GLY A 420 8.83 1.65 -17.58
CA GLY A 420 8.40 3.02 -17.27
C GLY A 420 9.21 3.63 -16.13
N LEU A 421 9.45 2.86 -15.07
CA LEU A 421 10.28 3.25 -13.94
C LEU A 421 11.72 3.58 -14.38
N ALA A 422 12.36 2.71 -15.16
CA ALA A 422 13.71 2.94 -15.68
C ALA A 422 13.81 4.22 -16.52
N VAL A 423 12.87 4.42 -17.45
CA VAL A 423 12.84 5.59 -18.34
C VAL A 423 12.74 6.89 -17.54
N SER A 424 11.84 6.96 -16.56
CA SER A 424 11.69 8.13 -15.69
C SER A 424 12.93 8.41 -14.87
N LEU A 425 13.51 7.38 -14.24
CA LEU A 425 14.72 7.52 -13.42
C LEU A 425 15.91 8.05 -14.24
N VAL A 426 16.14 7.49 -15.43
CA VAL A 426 17.20 7.97 -16.34
C VAL A 426 16.92 9.40 -16.79
N SER A 427 15.67 9.71 -17.16
CA SER A 427 15.27 11.04 -17.63
C SER A 427 15.49 12.12 -16.58
N VAL A 428 15.08 11.88 -15.33
CA VAL A 428 15.31 12.80 -14.20
C VAL A 428 16.81 12.98 -13.95
N GLY A 429 17.58 11.90 -13.96
CA GLY A 429 19.04 11.96 -13.80
C GLY A 429 19.72 12.81 -14.88
N VAL A 430 19.32 12.66 -16.14
CA VAL A 430 19.80 13.46 -17.28
C VAL A 430 19.36 14.93 -17.17
N LEU A 431 18.12 15.19 -16.77
CA LEU A 431 17.58 16.55 -16.65
C LEU A 431 18.29 17.34 -15.53
N VAL A 432 18.44 16.75 -14.35
CA VAL A 432 19.24 17.32 -13.24
C VAL A 432 20.68 17.56 -13.71
N ALA A 433 21.19 16.63 -14.51
CA ALA A 433 22.54 16.71 -15.03
C ALA A 433 22.76 17.89 -16.00
N ALA A 434 21.79 18.12 -16.89
CA ALA A 434 21.78 19.20 -17.87
C ALA A 434 21.50 20.58 -17.23
N GLY A 435 20.53 20.66 -16.31
CA GLY A 435 20.15 21.90 -15.64
C GLY A 435 21.32 22.52 -14.86
N ARG A 436 22.17 21.70 -14.23
CA ARG A 436 23.39 22.17 -13.56
C ARG A 436 24.50 22.59 -14.52
N ALA A 437 24.64 21.95 -15.68
CA ALA A 437 25.59 22.40 -16.70
C ALA A 437 25.22 23.80 -17.24
N LEU A 438 23.91 24.09 -17.35
CA LEU A 438 23.41 25.42 -17.66
C LEU A 438 23.60 26.41 -16.50
N ALA A 439 23.30 26.03 -15.25
CA ALA A 439 23.43 26.90 -14.09
C ALA A 439 24.89 27.26 -13.75
N GLY A 440 25.82 26.31 -13.94
CA GLY A 440 27.26 26.53 -13.76
C GLY A 440 27.86 27.56 -14.72
N ARG A 441 27.17 27.84 -15.84
CA ARG A 441 27.55 28.90 -16.79
C ARG A 441 27.03 30.29 -16.38
N ARG A 442 26.09 30.41 -15.43
CA ARG A 442 25.39 31.68 -15.12
C ARG A 442 25.48 32.18 -13.67
N VAL A 443 26.07 31.44 -12.72
CA VAL A 443 26.09 31.88 -11.31
C VAL A 443 27.50 31.84 -10.67
N PRO A 444 28.29 32.93 -10.79
CA PRO A 444 29.53 33.12 -10.03
C PRO A 444 29.28 33.57 -8.57
N ALA A 445 28.06 33.99 -8.22
CA ALA A 445 27.79 34.75 -6.98
C ALA A 445 27.56 33.90 -5.71
N ILE A 446 26.99 32.68 -5.82
CA ILE A 446 26.61 31.86 -4.65
C ILE A 446 27.80 31.06 -4.06
N ARG A 447 28.88 30.87 -4.85
CA ARG A 447 30.05 30.07 -4.46
C ARG A 447 30.93 30.74 -3.39
N ARG A 448 30.69 32.01 -3.03
CA ARG A 448 31.47 32.74 -2.01
C ARG A 448 31.02 32.49 -0.56
N TRP A 449 29.81 31.97 -0.34
CA TRP A 449 29.22 31.87 1.01
C TRP A 449 29.18 30.46 1.61
N VAL A 450 29.63 29.44 0.87
CA VAL A 450 29.65 28.05 1.36
C VAL A 450 31.08 27.51 1.33
N PRO A 451 31.75 27.37 2.49
CA PRO A 451 33.10 26.82 2.57
C PRO A 451 33.16 25.43 1.94
N SER A 452 34.09 25.23 0.99
CA SER A 452 34.26 24.01 0.19
C SER A 452 34.38 22.72 1.00
N GLY A 453 34.79 22.81 2.27
CA GLY A 453 34.90 21.67 3.18
C GLY A 453 33.59 21.21 3.85
N MET A 454 32.54 22.05 3.92
CA MET A 454 31.28 21.73 4.63
C MET A 454 30.25 20.96 3.79
N MET A 455 30.30 21.08 2.47
CA MET A 455 29.33 20.42 1.57
C MET A 455 29.35 18.87 1.59
N PRO A 456 30.51 18.19 1.69
CA PRO A 456 30.55 16.72 1.69
C PRO A 456 30.06 16.08 3.00
N ILE A 457 30.31 16.75 4.14
CA ILE A 457 29.86 16.28 5.45
C ILE A 457 28.35 16.47 5.59
N GLY A 458 27.83 17.65 5.20
CA GLY A 458 26.40 17.94 5.24
C GLY A 458 25.60 16.93 4.43
N SER A 459 25.96 16.71 3.16
CA SER A 459 25.26 15.75 2.29
C SER A 459 25.35 14.30 2.79
N SER A 460 26.50 13.86 3.28
CA SER A 460 26.67 12.50 3.83
C SER A 460 25.89 12.30 5.13
N ALA A 461 25.86 13.31 6.01
CA ALA A 461 25.05 13.28 7.23
C ALA A 461 23.55 13.23 6.91
N THR A 462 23.08 13.97 5.91
CA THR A 462 21.68 13.90 5.44
C THR A 462 21.31 12.49 4.97
N VAL A 463 22.21 11.80 4.23
CA VAL A 463 21.97 10.42 3.79
C VAL A 463 21.86 9.45 4.96
N VAL A 464 22.70 9.61 6.00
CA VAL A 464 22.62 8.81 7.24
C VAL A 464 21.29 9.04 7.96
N VAL A 465 20.89 10.29 8.14
CA VAL A 465 19.62 10.64 8.81
C VAL A 465 18.42 10.09 8.04
N LEU A 466 18.42 10.18 6.71
CA LEU A 466 17.39 9.59 5.86
C LEU A 466 17.32 8.07 6.00
N GLY A 467 18.47 7.38 6.03
CA GLY A 467 18.52 5.92 6.22
C GLY A 467 18.00 5.47 7.58
N VAL A 468 18.35 6.20 8.65
CA VAL A 468 17.84 5.92 10.00
C VAL A 468 16.34 6.16 10.07
N GLY A 469 15.85 7.27 9.51
CA GLY A 469 14.42 7.60 9.45
C GLY A 469 13.60 6.56 8.68
N LEU A 470 14.14 6.04 7.56
CA LEU A 470 13.56 4.92 6.82
C LEU A 470 13.44 3.66 7.68
N THR A 471 14.54 3.30 8.37
CA THR A 471 14.60 2.11 9.21
C THR A 471 13.58 2.18 10.34
N LEU A 472 13.52 3.32 11.03
CA LEU A 472 12.57 3.55 12.11
C LEU A 472 11.12 3.56 11.60
N ARG A 473 10.85 4.24 10.49
CA ARG A 473 9.50 4.26 9.88
C ARG A 473 9.03 2.86 9.52
N SER A 474 9.91 2.02 8.97
CA SER A 474 9.59 0.64 8.60
C SER A 474 9.46 -0.32 9.78
N LEU A 475 9.85 0.06 10.99
CA LEU A 475 9.71 -0.75 12.21
C LEU A 475 8.55 -0.29 13.11
N VAL A 476 8.04 0.92 12.89
CA VAL A 476 6.99 1.55 13.70
C VAL A 476 5.63 1.55 12.98
N LEU A 477 5.63 1.53 11.64
CA LEU A 477 4.48 1.26 10.78
C LEU A 477 4.48 -0.23 10.40
#